data_AF-A0A8T5NZN4-F1
#
_entry.id   AF-A0A8T5NZN4-F1
#
_cell.length_a   1.000
_cell.length_b   1.000
_cell.length_c   1.000
_cell.angle_alpha   90.00
_cell.angle_beta   90.00
_cell.angle_gamma   90.00
#
_symmetry.space_group_name_H-M   'P 1'
#
loop_
_entity.id
_entity.type
_entity.pdbx_description
1 polymer ?
#
loop_
_entity_poly.entity_id
_entity_poly.type
_entity_poly.pdbx_seq_one_letter_code
_entity_poly.pdbx_strand_id
1 'polypeptide(L)'
;ALQAMFDLVSVANKAIEEKNLSTANAAEVLEAMNEFDKILGVLAHEKVALTDAQKALVEKRQEARKNKDWKTADEIRKELGAQGILLEDAQGGGVRMKKKQ
;
A
#
# COMPACT_ATOMS: atom_id res chain seq x y z
N ALA A 1 8.21 3.81 23.79
CA ALA A 1 7.48 4.49 22.70
C ALA A 1 7.46 3.62 21.44
N LEU A 2 8.59 3.34 20.80
CA LEU A 2 8.64 2.51 19.58
C LEU A 2 8.06 1.10 19.75
N GLN A 3 8.37 0.40 20.85
CA GLN A 3 7.81 -0.92 21.13
C GLN A 3 6.27 -0.91 21.21
N ALA A 4 5.69 0.06 21.92
CA ALA A 4 4.24 0.21 22.00
C ALA A 4 3.58 0.49 20.64
N MET A 5 4.29 1.17 19.73
CA MET A 5 3.83 1.38 18.36
C MET A 5 3.84 0.08 17.54
N PHE A 6 4.88 -0.74 17.69
CA PHE A 6 4.94 -2.07 17.06
C PHE A 6 3.83 -3.00 17.59
N ASP A 7 3.56 -2.95 18.89
CA ASP A 7 2.45 -3.70 19.49
C ASP A 7 1.10 -3.24 18.91
N LEU A 8 0.87 -1.92 18.82
CA LEU A 8 -0.34 -1.34 18.21
C LEU A 8 -0.51 -1.77 16.75
N VAL A 9 0.55 -1.72 15.94
CA VAL A 9 0.54 -2.18 14.54
C VAL A 9 0.22 -3.67 14.46
N SER A 10 0.76 -4.49 15.35
CA SER A 10 0.52 -5.93 15.39
C SER A 10 -0.94 -6.26 15.70
N VAL A 11 -1.54 -5.54 16.66
CA VAL A 11 -2.97 -5.67 17.00
C VAL A 11 -3.85 -5.22 15.84
N ALA A 12 -3.55 -4.07 15.23
CA ALA A 12 -4.30 -3.56 14.09
C ALA A 12 -4.27 -4.51 12.89
N ASN A 13 -3.09 -5.06 12.55
CA ASN A 13 -2.95 -6.03 11.46
C ASN A 13 -3.76 -7.30 11.72
N LYS A 14 -3.74 -7.82 12.95
CA LYS A 14 -4.55 -9.00 13.33
C LYS A 14 -6.04 -8.72 13.18
N ALA A 15 -6.52 -7.56 13.61
CA ALA A 15 -7.92 -7.17 13.46
C ALA A 15 -8.35 -6.98 11.98
N ILE A 16 -7.44 -6.53 11.11
CA ILE A 16 -7.66 -6.46 9.66
C ILE A 16 -7.79 -7.87 9.05
N GLU A 17 -6.89 -8.80 9.42
CA GLU A 17 -6.93 -10.19 8.95
C GLU A 17 -8.22 -10.91 9.36
N GLU A 18 -8.68 -10.67 10.59
CA GLU A 18 -9.93 -11.21 11.13
C GLU A 18 -11.19 -10.52 10.55
N LYS A 19 -11.03 -9.52 9.65
CA LYS A 19 -12.11 -8.68 9.10
C LYS A 19 -12.97 -8.00 10.19
N ASN A 20 -12.40 -7.81 11.37
CA ASN A 20 -13.10 -7.31 12.55
C ASN A 20 -12.75 -5.85 12.86
N LEU A 21 -12.32 -5.10 11.84
CA LEU A 21 -11.99 -3.69 11.96
C LEU A 21 -13.18 -2.85 11.46
N SER A 22 -13.86 -2.17 12.38
CA SER A 22 -14.84 -1.15 12.02
C SER A 22 -14.13 0.11 11.50
N THR A 23 -14.82 0.92 10.71
CA THR A 23 -14.30 2.22 10.25
C THR A 23 -14.00 3.18 11.40
N ALA A 24 -14.75 3.07 12.51
CA ALA A 24 -14.51 3.84 13.73
C ALA A 24 -13.21 3.42 14.42
N ASN A 25 -13.00 2.12 14.65
CA ASN A 25 -11.78 1.60 15.28
C ASN A 25 -10.54 1.88 14.42
N ALA A 26 -10.69 1.81 13.09
CA ALA A 26 -9.63 2.16 12.16
C ALA A 26 -9.19 3.64 12.32
N ALA A 27 -10.14 4.55 12.51
CA ALA A 27 -9.85 5.97 12.69
C ALA A 27 -9.11 6.25 14.00
N GLU A 28 -9.51 5.61 15.10
CA GLU A 28 -8.84 5.76 16.41
C GLU A 28 -7.39 5.28 16.37
N VAL A 29 -7.13 4.11 15.76
CA VAL A 29 -5.77 3.60 15.58
C VAL A 29 -4.92 4.56 14.75
N LEU A 30 -5.51 5.15 13.70
CA LEU A 30 -4.84 6.09 12.81
C LEU A 30 -4.53 7.42 13.51
N GLU A 31 -5.43 7.90 14.37
CA GLU A 31 -5.22 9.08 15.21
C GLU A 31 -4.09 8.86 16.21
N ALA A 32 -4.09 7.73 16.92
CA ALA A 32 -3.01 7.36 17.84
C ALA A 32 -1.66 7.27 17.12
N MET A 33 -1.62 6.66 15.92
CA MET A 33 -0.40 6.59 15.11
C MET A 33 0.10 7.98 14.70
N ASN A 34 -0.79 8.90 14.31
CA ASN A 34 -0.42 10.27 13.97
C ASN A 34 0.11 11.05 15.18
N GLU A 35 -0.42 10.79 16.38
CA GLU A 35 0.07 11.42 17.61
C GLU A 35 1.50 10.99 17.94
N PHE A 36 1.79 9.69 17.84
CA PHE A 36 3.17 9.19 17.95
C PHE A 36 4.08 9.78 16.86
N ASP A 37 3.56 9.95 15.64
CA ASP A 37 4.34 10.50 14.53
C ASP A 37 4.69 11.97 14.69
N LYS A 38 3.83 12.77 15.34
CA LYS A 38 4.15 14.18 15.63
C LYS A 38 5.43 14.32 16.46
N ILE A 39 5.74 13.32 17.29
CA ILE A 39 6.92 13.31 18.15
C ILE A 39 8.10 12.63 17.44
N LEU A 40 7.85 11.54 16.72
CA LEU A 40 8.91 10.69 16.16
C LEU A 40 9.28 11.04 14.72
N GLY A 41 8.34 11.55 13.92
CA GLY A 41 8.56 11.96 12.52
C GLY A 41 8.96 10.82 11.59
N VAL A 42 8.46 9.60 11.84
CA VAL A 42 8.92 8.36 11.18
C VAL A 42 7.92 7.78 10.18
N LEU A 43 6.64 8.16 10.25
CA LEU A 43 5.55 7.67 9.40
C LEU A 43 5.34 8.50 8.14
N ALA A 44 6.22 9.47 7.85
CA ALA A 44 6.20 10.31 6.66
C ALA A 44 5.96 9.47 5.38
N HIS A 45 4.69 9.39 4.98
CA HIS A 45 4.29 8.79 3.73
C HIS A 45 4.39 9.87 2.67
N GLU A 46 5.45 9.84 1.86
CA GLU A 46 5.34 10.38 0.51
C GLU A 46 4.20 9.59 -0.17
N LYS A 47 2.99 10.16 -0.18
CA LYS A 47 1.95 9.70 -1.09
C LYS A 47 2.54 9.84 -2.49
N VAL A 48 2.87 8.70 -3.12
CA VAL A 48 3.34 8.69 -4.50
C VAL A 48 2.20 9.23 -5.35
N ALA A 49 2.29 10.50 -5.71
CA ALA A 49 1.33 11.12 -6.61
C ALA A 49 1.56 10.55 -8.00
N LEU A 50 0.74 9.56 -8.37
CA LEU A 50 0.75 8.99 -9.71
C LEU A 50 0.22 10.02 -10.71
N THR A 51 0.95 10.18 -11.81
CA THR A 51 0.45 10.86 -13.01
C THR A 51 -0.70 10.05 -13.63
N ASP A 52 -1.55 10.70 -14.42
CA ASP A 52 -2.68 10.00 -15.05
C ASP A 52 -2.23 8.90 -16.03
N ALA A 53 -1.05 9.07 -16.65
CA ALA A 53 -0.41 8.02 -17.45
C ALA A 53 -0.05 6.78 -16.62
N GLN A 54 0.47 6.97 -15.40
CA GLN A 54 0.82 5.87 -14.51
C GLN A 54 -0.43 5.15 -13.98
N LYS A 55 -1.51 5.89 -13.69
CA LYS A 55 -2.80 5.28 -13.32
C LYS A 55 -3.35 4.40 -14.45
N ALA A 56 -3.29 4.89 -15.70
CA ALA A 56 -3.74 4.12 -16.86
C ALA A 56 -2.91 2.82 -17.07
N LEU A 57 -1.59 2.87 -16.82
CA LEU A 57 -0.76 1.66 -16.85
C LEU A 57 -1.15 0.66 -15.76
N VAL A 58 -1.44 1.13 -14.53
CA VAL A 58 -1.91 0.26 -13.45
C VAL A 58 -3.22 -0.43 -13.84
N GLU A 59 -4.17 0.30 -14.42
CA GLU A 59 -5.44 -0.26 -14.88
C GLU A 59 -5.25 -1.30 -16.00
N LYS A 60 -4.45 -0.97 -17.03
CA LYS A 60 -4.10 -1.92 -18.11
C LYS A 60 -3.47 -3.19 -17.56
N ARG A 61 -2.63 -3.08 -16.54
CA ARG A 61 -2.02 -4.24 -15.88
C ARG A 61 -3.04 -5.09 -15.13
N GLN A 62 -4.03 -4.47 -14.50
CA GLN A 62 -5.15 -5.20 -13.86
C GLN A 62 -5.99 -5.94 -14.90
N GLU A 63 -6.28 -5.30 -16.04
CA GLU A 63 -6.97 -5.94 -17.15
C GLU A 63 -6.18 -7.11 -17.74
N ALA A 64 -4.87 -6.94 -17.95
CA ALA A 64 -3.99 -8.01 -18.42
C ALA A 64 -4.00 -9.20 -17.45
N ARG A 65 -3.95 -8.98 -16.13
CA ARG A 65 -4.09 -10.06 -15.14
C ARG A 65 -5.45 -10.74 -15.18
N LYS A 66 -6.55 -9.99 -15.32
CA LYS A 66 -7.91 -10.55 -15.46
C LYS A 66 -8.02 -11.42 -16.72
N ASN A 67 -7.40 -10.99 -17.80
CA ASN A 67 -7.37 -11.71 -19.08
C ASN A 67 -6.31 -12.83 -19.11
N LYS A 68 -5.62 -13.11 -17.98
CA LYS A 68 -4.52 -14.08 -17.86
C LYS A 68 -3.35 -13.81 -18.82
N ASP A 69 -3.22 -12.57 -19.28
CA ASP A 69 -2.07 -12.10 -20.05
C ASP A 69 -0.93 -11.70 -19.12
N TRP A 70 -0.20 -12.72 -18.68
CA TRP A 70 0.93 -12.56 -17.77
C TRP A 70 2.11 -11.82 -18.39
N LYS A 71 2.24 -11.87 -19.72
CA LYS A 71 3.34 -11.23 -20.45
C LYS A 71 3.15 -9.72 -20.43
N THR A 72 1.98 -9.24 -20.84
CA THR A 72 1.65 -7.81 -20.83
C THR A 72 1.66 -7.25 -19.40
N ALA A 73 1.20 -8.03 -18.42
CA ALA A 73 1.24 -7.62 -17.01
C ALA A 73 2.67 -7.44 -16.46
N ASP A 74 3.64 -8.28 -16.88
CA ASP A 74 5.04 -8.14 -16.47
C ASP A 74 5.76 -7.01 -17.23
N GLU A 75 5.43 -6.78 -18.50
CA GLU A 75 5.95 -5.64 -19.27
C GLU A 75 5.56 -4.31 -18.62
N ILE A 76 4.28 -4.14 -18.26
CA ILE A 76 3.81 -2.94 -17.57
C ILE A 76 4.43 -2.82 -16.16
N ARG A 77 4.67 -3.94 -15.47
CA ARG A 77 5.36 -3.95 -14.17
C ARG A 77 6.78 -3.39 -14.29
N LYS A 78 7.51 -3.78 -15.34
CA LYS A 78 8.87 -3.27 -15.61
C LYS A 78 8.83 -1.78 -15.98
N GLU A 79 7.86 -1.35 -16.78
CA GLU A 79 7.69 0.05 -17.16
C GLU A 79 7.42 0.94 -15.94
N LEU A 80 6.48 0.56 -15.09
CA LEU A 80 6.19 1.28 -13.84
C LEU A 80 7.40 1.25 -12.90
N GLY A 81 8.12 0.12 -12.82
CA GLY A 81 9.37 0.01 -12.07
C GLY A 81 10.49 0.93 -12.58
N ALA A 82 10.58 1.14 -13.89
CA ALA A 82 11.54 2.06 -14.51
C ALA A 82 11.20 3.54 -14.21
N GLN A 83 9.92 3.85 -14.01
CA GLN A 83 9.45 5.15 -13.56
C GLN A 83 9.56 5.35 -12.03
N GLY A 84 10.22 4.43 -11.32
CA GLY A 84 10.39 4.50 -9.87
C GLY A 84 9.17 4.06 -9.07
N ILE A 85 8.19 3.41 -9.70
CA ILE A 85 6.98 2.90 -9.03
C ILE A 85 7.09 1.38 -8.92
N LEU A 86 7.30 0.90 -7.70
CA LEU A 86 7.30 -0.52 -7.39
C LEU A 86 5.86 -0.97 -7.10
N LEU A 87 5.37 -1.94 -7.85
CA LEU A 87 4.10 -2.60 -7.59
C LEU A 87 4.37 -3.97 -6.96
N GLU A 88 4.04 -4.10 -5.68
CA GLU A 88 4.01 -5.34 -4.92
C GLU A 88 2.62 -5.98 -5.07
N ASP A 89 2.56 -7.22 -5.54
CA ASP A 89 1.33 -7.99 -5.52
C ASP A 89 1.06 -8.48 -4.10
N ALA A 90 -0.09 -8.13 -3.54
CA ALA A 90 -0.55 -8.68 -2.27
C ALA A 90 -1.30 -10.01 -2.50
N GLN A 91 -1.08 -10.99 -1.60
CA GLN A 91 -1.94 -12.17 -1.52
C GLN A 91 -3.39 -11.71 -1.29
N GLY A 92 -4.27 -11.94 -2.28
CA GLY A 92 -5.63 -11.41 -2.34
C GLY A 92 -5.96 -10.57 -3.57
N GLY A 93 -4.98 -10.29 -4.45
CA GLY A 93 -5.20 -9.57 -5.71
C GLY A 93 -5.12 -8.03 -5.59
N GLY A 94 -4.84 -7.52 -4.40
CA GLY A 94 -4.51 -6.11 -4.19
C GLY A 94 -3.11 -5.77 -4.71
N VAL A 95 -2.92 -4.53 -5.16
CA VAL A 95 -1.62 -4.03 -5.62
C VAL A 95 -1.13 -2.98 -4.64
N ARG A 96 -0.06 -3.29 -3.91
CA ARG A 96 0.64 -2.35 -3.03
C ARG A 96 1.67 -1.58 -3.83
N MET A 97 1.71 -0.26 -3.67
CA MET A 97 2.59 0.62 -4.43
C MET A 97 3.63 1.22 -3.50
N LYS A 98 4.91 1.16 -3.87
CA LYS A 98 6.02 1.81 -3.14
C LYS A 98 6.89 2.57 -4.13
N LYS A 99 7.35 3.76 -3.77
CA LYS A 99 8.41 4.44 -4.54
C LYS A 99 9.68 3.61 -4.37
N LYS A 100 10.34 3.27 -5.48
CA LYS A 100 11.66 2.66 -5.43
C LYS A 100 12.62 3.73 -4.89
N GLN A 101 13.11 3.53 -3.66
CA GLN A 101 14.19 4.35 -3.09
C GLN A 101 15.47 4.20 -3.92
#